data_AF-A0A2P2LMI1-F1
#
_entry.id   AF-A0A2P2LMI1-F1
#
_cell.length_a   1.000
_cell.length_b   1.000
_cell.length_c   1.000
_cell.angle_alpha   90.00
_cell.angle_beta   90.00
_cell.angle_gamma   90.00
#
_symmetry.space_group_name_H-M   'P 1'
#
loop_
_entity.id
_entity.type
_entity.pdbx_description
1 polymer ?
#
loop_
_entity_poly.entity_id
_entity_poly.type
_entity_poly.pdbx_seq_one_letter_code
_entity_poly.pdbx_strand_id
1 'polypeptide(L)'
;MGMHQLQSFEEAKSAMLMTKPVMLVTDESCSFWYSELQSSAVTSLRWHFFIGSFSSGFMKTSNVSTAETFLKHTMRSISFDHFWAPEDAAIVCFTSGTTGKPKGVIISHSALMVQSMAKVAILGYSEDDVYLHTTPLCHIGGLSSALAMLMVGACHVLIPKFKVAVAVDAIEKQCVTSLITVPAIMADLVSLSRVNGKWEERQSVKKILNGGGSLSDEPIKSAIKLFPRAKIFSAYAMLSLLKHGWDRPMQNGLGSLHFFFCSSYIHYYLPNISIYWNYRSHSYFSSLFL
;
A
#
# COMPACT_ATOMS: atom_id res chain seq x y z
N MET A 1 6.39 -17.65 7.60
CA MET A 1 7.08 -16.56 8.33
C MET A 1 6.19 -15.33 8.20
N GLY A 2 5.31 -15.12 9.19
CA GLY A 2 4.16 -14.20 9.08
C GLY A 2 4.57 -12.74 9.19
N MET A 3 3.80 -11.85 8.54
CA MET A 3 3.91 -10.40 8.61
C MET A 3 3.81 -9.89 10.06
N HIS A 4 4.94 -9.84 10.77
CA HIS A 4 5.10 -9.01 11.95
C HIS A 4 5.38 -7.57 11.48
N GLN A 5 4.31 -6.81 11.27
CA GLN A 5 4.39 -5.38 10.92
C GLN A 5 3.76 -4.51 12.00
N LEU A 6 4.07 -4.81 13.25
CA LEU A 6 4.05 -3.78 14.27
C LEU A 6 5.48 -3.26 14.36
N GLN A 7 5.71 -2.05 13.85
CA GLN A 7 6.95 -1.35 14.17
C GLN A 7 7.04 -1.30 15.69
N SER A 8 8.22 -1.59 16.23
CA SER A 8 8.44 -1.44 17.66
C SER A 8 8.23 0.02 18.08
N PHE A 9 7.87 0.25 19.34
CA PHE A 9 7.76 1.61 19.86
C PHE A 9 9.04 2.43 19.59
N GLU A 10 10.21 1.81 19.73
CA GLU A 10 11.50 2.46 19.48
C GLU A 10 11.71 2.84 18.00
N GLU A 11 11.24 2.02 17.06
CA GLU A 11 11.27 2.38 15.63
C GLU A 11 10.35 3.56 15.33
N ALA A 12 9.14 3.55 15.88
CA ALA A 12 8.18 4.64 15.72
C ALA A 12 8.70 5.93 16.37
N LYS A 13 9.28 5.85 17.56
CA LYS A 13 9.91 6.98 18.26
C LYS A 13 11.08 7.55 17.47
N SER A 14 11.93 6.71 16.92
CA SER A 14 13.02 7.12 16.03
C SER A 14 12.49 7.87 14.80
N ALA A 15 11.43 7.36 14.18
CA ALA A 15 10.74 8.04 13.08
C ALA A 15 10.18 9.41 13.49
N MET A 16 9.49 9.50 14.64
CA MET A 16 8.93 10.74 15.17
C MET A 16 9.99 11.79 15.52
N LEU A 17 11.14 11.37 16.05
CA LEU A 17 12.26 12.30 16.33
C LEU A 17 12.83 12.91 15.04
N MET A 18 12.78 12.18 13.92
CA MET A 18 13.23 12.68 12.61
C MET A 18 12.19 13.58 11.94
N THR A 19 10.91 13.20 11.94
CA THR A 19 9.86 13.96 11.24
C THR A 19 9.26 15.09 12.06
N LYS A 20 9.44 15.05 13.38
CA LYS A 20 8.88 16.02 14.34
C LYS A 20 7.38 16.25 14.13
N PRO A 21 6.54 15.20 14.18
CA PRO A 21 5.13 15.32 13.87
C PRO A 21 4.41 16.17 14.93
N VAL A 22 3.49 17.02 14.48
CA VAL A 22 2.65 17.84 15.37
C VAL A 22 1.44 17.07 15.91
N MET A 23 1.05 16.00 15.21
CA MET A 23 -0.12 15.17 15.51
C MET A 23 0.23 13.70 15.34
N LEU A 24 -0.24 12.88 16.28
CA LEU A 24 -0.15 11.42 16.23
C LEU A 24 -1.56 10.84 16.23
N VAL A 25 -1.80 9.85 15.37
CA VAL A 25 -3.04 9.10 15.30
C VAL A 25 -2.74 7.64 15.60
N THR A 26 -3.41 7.06 16.57
CA THR A 26 -3.24 5.65 16.97
C THR A 26 -4.58 4.97 17.19
N ASP A 27 -4.62 3.65 17.11
CA ASP A 27 -5.75 2.85 17.56
C ASP A 27 -5.44 2.13 18.90
N GLU A 28 -6.36 1.27 19.34
CA GLU A 28 -6.24 0.47 20.55
C GLU A 28 -4.98 -0.41 20.61
N SER A 29 -4.44 -0.84 19.46
CA SER A 29 -3.25 -1.68 19.39
C SER A 29 -1.99 -0.95 19.84
N CYS A 30 -2.00 0.38 19.83
CA CYS A 30 -0.90 1.24 20.27
C CYS A 30 -1.20 1.96 21.60
N SER A 31 -2.21 1.51 22.36
CA SER A 31 -2.59 2.13 23.63
C SER A 31 -1.43 2.28 24.63
N PHE A 32 -0.54 1.29 24.72
CA PHE A 32 0.64 1.34 25.60
C PHE A 32 1.68 2.41 25.20
N TRP A 33 1.68 2.87 23.94
CA TRP A 33 2.59 3.93 23.49
C TRP A 33 2.30 5.24 24.19
N TYR A 34 1.06 5.45 24.67
CA TYR A 34 0.69 6.71 25.28
C TYR A 34 1.49 7.03 26.55
N SER A 35 1.57 6.08 27.48
CA SER A 35 2.34 6.24 28.72
C SER A 35 3.84 6.42 28.46
N GLU A 36 4.36 5.70 27.46
CA GLU A 36 5.74 5.83 27.03
C GLU A 36 5.99 7.18 26.33
N LEU A 37 5.04 7.69 25.55
CA LEU A 37 5.16 8.98 24.87
C LEU A 37 5.12 10.16 25.83
N GLN A 38 4.26 10.11 26.86
CA GLN A 38 4.20 11.13 27.90
C GLN A 38 5.49 11.23 28.73
N SER A 39 6.21 10.12 28.86
CA SER A 39 7.53 10.07 29.51
C SER A 39 8.69 10.32 28.53
N SER A 40 8.42 10.46 27.22
CA SER A 40 9.43 10.54 26.16
C SER A 40 9.71 11.96 25.64
N ALA A 41 10.86 12.08 24.98
CA ALA A 41 11.46 13.33 24.48
C ALA A 41 10.89 13.89 23.15
N VAL A 42 9.72 13.45 22.66
CA VAL A 42 9.15 13.94 21.38
C VAL A 42 8.40 15.25 21.59
N THR A 43 9.15 16.35 21.76
CA THR A 43 8.60 17.68 22.12
C THR A 43 7.75 18.36 21.04
N SER A 44 7.80 17.88 19.80
CA SER A 44 7.01 18.40 18.68
C SER A 44 5.55 17.95 18.71
N LEU A 45 5.26 16.85 19.41
CA LEU A 45 3.93 16.26 19.42
C LEU A 45 2.98 17.08 20.30
N ARG A 46 2.00 17.73 19.66
CA ARG A 46 1.00 18.58 20.33
C ARG A 46 -0.35 17.91 20.49
N TRP A 47 -0.71 17.06 19.54
CA TRP A 47 -2.03 16.44 19.46
C TRP A 47 -1.92 14.92 19.36
N HIS A 48 -2.76 14.21 20.11
CA HIS A 48 -2.88 12.76 20.01
C HIS A 48 -4.34 12.37 19.81
N PHE A 49 -4.62 11.80 18.65
CA PHE A 49 -5.93 11.26 18.30
C PHE A 49 -5.97 9.76 18.45
N PHE A 50 -6.98 9.29 19.18
CA PHE A 50 -7.22 7.88 19.37
C PHE A 50 -8.43 7.43 18.55
N ILE A 51 -8.23 6.40 17.72
CA ILE A 51 -9.25 5.73 16.92
C ILE A 51 -9.70 4.50 17.72
N GLY A 52 -10.84 4.62 18.41
CA GLY A 52 -11.41 3.57 19.23
C GLY A 52 -12.20 4.13 20.42
N SER A 53 -12.70 3.23 21.27
CA SER A 53 -13.33 3.59 22.54
C SER A 53 -12.31 3.54 23.67
N PHE A 54 -12.27 4.57 24.52
CA PHE A 54 -11.42 4.54 25.72
C PHE A 54 -11.94 3.51 26.71
N SER A 55 -11.09 2.57 27.14
CA SER A 55 -11.31 1.89 28.42
C SER A 55 -11.08 2.90 29.55
N SER A 56 -11.81 2.75 30.65
CA SER A 56 -11.99 3.73 31.74
C SER A 56 -10.71 4.22 32.46
N GLY A 57 -9.52 3.78 32.07
CA GLY A 57 -8.23 4.18 32.62
C GLY A 57 -7.44 5.22 31.80
N PHE A 58 -7.89 5.60 30.60
CA PHE A 58 -7.20 6.63 29.82
C PHE A 58 -7.52 8.04 30.35
N MET A 59 -6.51 8.69 30.93
CA MET A 59 -6.62 10.07 31.42
C MET A 59 -7.05 11.02 30.30
N LYS A 60 -8.20 11.70 30.50
CA LYS A 60 -8.62 12.87 29.73
C LYS A 60 -7.64 14.03 29.97
N THR A 61 -6.50 14.02 29.30
CA THR A 61 -5.66 15.21 29.19
C THR A 61 -6.19 16.08 28.04
N SER A 62 -6.00 17.40 28.12
CA SER A 62 -6.58 18.37 27.16
C SER A 62 -6.16 18.17 25.70
N ASN A 63 -5.09 17.39 25.46
CA ASN A 63 -4.49 17.20 24.14
C ASN A 63 -4.80 15.84 23.51
N VAL A 64 -5.63 15.03 24.18
CA VAL A 64 -6.09 13.73 23.68
C VAL A 64 -7.57 13.80 23.36
N SER A 65 -7.94 13.41 22.14
CA SER A 65 -9.34 13.37 21.70
C SER A 65 -9.63 12.06 20.97
N THR A 66 -10.85 11.55 21.09
CA THR A 66 -11.32 10.49 20.19
C THR A 66 -11.67 11.08 18.83
N ALA A 67 -11.50 10.27 17.78
CA ALA A 67 -11.98 10.63 16.45
C ALA A 67 -13.47 11.03 16.44
N GLU A 68 -14.31 10.32 17.19
CA GLU A 68 -15.74 10.61 17.29
C GLU A 68 -16.05 11.97 17.94
N THR A 69 -15.33 12.33 19.00
CA THR A 69 -15.52 13.62 19.67
C THR A 69 -15.12 14.76 18.74
N PHE A 70 -14.04 14.58 17.99
CA PHE A 70 -13.58 15.56 17.03
C PHE A 70 -14.55 15.72 15.85
N LEU A 71 -14.96 14.63 15.21
CA LEU A 71 -15.89 14.67 14.07
C LEU A 71 -17.22 15.37 14.41
N LYS A 72 -17.70 15.23 15.65
CA LYS A 72 -18.91 15.92 16.13
C LYS A 72 -18.73 17.44 16.25
N HIS A 73 -17.51 17.95 16.43
CA HIS A 73 -17.22 19.37 16.57
C HIS A 73 -16.82 20.06 15.24
N THR A 74 -16.41 19.29 14.21
CA THR A 74 -15.78 19.84 12.99
C THR A 74 -16.74 19.97 11.79
N MET A 75 -18.06 20.04 12.01
CA MET A 75 -19.03 20.29 10.94
C MET A 75 -19.29 21.80 10.74
N ARG A 76 -18.23 22.59 10.56
CA ARG A 76 -18.33 23.89 9.90
C ARG A 76 -17.64 23.75 8.55
N SER A 77 -18.31 24.20 7.49
CA SER A 77 -17.70 24.32 6.17
C SER A 77 -16.50 25.25 6.30
N ILE A 78 -15.30 24.67 6.35
CA ILE A 78 -14.05 25.39 6.25
C ILE A 78 -13.80 25.50 4.75
N SER A 79 -13.68 26.72 4.22
CA SER A 79 -13.17 26.90 2.86
C SER A 79 -11.72 26.48 2.87
N PHE A 80 -11.38 25.43 2.13
CA PHE A 80 -10.00 25.03 1.94
C PHE A 80 -9.35 25.95 0.92
N ASP A 81 -8.41 26.79 1.37
CA ASP A 81 -7.47 27.47 0.49
C ASP A 81 -6.51 26.42 -0.05
N HIS A 82 -6.87 25.80 -1.17
CA HIS A 82 -6.05 24.74 -1.78
C HIS A 82 -4.77 25.36 -2.35
N PHE A 83 -3.64 25.05 -1.73
CA PHE A 83 -2.33 25.42 -2.24
C PHE A 83 -1.81 24.32 -3.18
N TRP A 84 -1.48 24.68 -4.42
CA TRP A 84 -0.95 23.73 -5.40
C TRP A 84 0.56 23.55 -5.19
N ALA A 85 0.96 22.40 -4.62
CA ALA A 85 2.35 22.07 -4.36
C ALA A 85 2.67 20.61 -4.78
N PRO A 86 2.79 20.35 -6.10
CA PRO A 86 2.95 18.99 -6.63
C PRO A 86 4.27 18.34 -6.20
N GLU A 87 5.33 19.13 -6.04
CA GLU A 87 6.66 18.62 -5.68
C GLU A 87 6.91 18.56 -4.17
N ASP A 88 6.00 19.13 -3.36
CA ASP A 88 6.11 19.08 -1.91
C ASP A 88 5.82 17.67 -1.39
N ALA A 89 6.38 17.38 -0.21
CA ALA A 89 6.22 16.11 0.47
C ALA A 89 4.74 15.85 0.81
N ALA A 90 4.16 14.83 0.19
CA ALA A 90 2.83 14.34 0.55
C ALA A 90 2.92 13.33 1.69
N ILE A 91 3.87 12.40 1.60
CA ILE A 91 3.95 11.22 2.47
C ILE A 91 5.40 10.88 2.79
N VAL A 92 5.67 10.51 4.04
CA VAL A 92 6.95 9.91 4.45
C VAL A 92 6.69 8.46 4.89
N CYS A 93 7.16 7.51 4.10
CA CYS A 93 7.07 6.10 4.41
C CYS A 93 8.35 5.61 5.07
N PHE A 94 8.24 4.99 6.24
CA PHE A 94 9.39 4.41 6.94
C PHE A 94 9.58 2.93 6.59
N THR A 95 10.84 2.56 6.37
CA THR A 95 11.24 1.16 6.12
C THR A 95 12.23 0.70 7.17
N SER A 96 12.14 -0.57 7.56
CA SER A 96 13.12 -1.25 8.41
C SER A 96 14.43 -1.41 7.63
N GLY A 97 15.29 -0.39 7.67
CA GLY A 97 16.57 -0.44 6.97
C GLY A 97 17.44 -1.61 7.46
N THR A 98 18.30 -2.14 6.59
CA THR A 98 19.24 -3.24 6.92
C THR A 98 20.21 -2.90 8.07
N THR A 99 20.36 -1.61 8.39
CA THR A 99 21.22 -1.10 9.46
C THR A 99 20.49 -0.95 10.81
N GLY A 100 19.25 -1.45 10.94
CA GLY A 100 18.44 -1.39 12.17
C GLY A 100 17.81 -0.02 12.47
N LYS A 101 18.26 1.06 11.81
CA LYS A 101 17.62 2.39 11.90
C LYS A 101 16.56 2.55 10.80
N PRO A 102 15.35 3.03 11.13
CA PRO A 102 14.31 3.22 10.13
C PRO A 102 14.72 4.32 9.15
N LYS A 103 14.50 4.09 7.85
CA LYS A 103 14.77 5.07 6.78
C LYS A 103 13.46 5.64 6.28
N GLY A 104 13.29 6.96 6.39
CA GLY A 104 12.16 7.68 5.83
C GLY A 104 12.38 7.95 4.36
N VAL A 105 11.42 7.56 3.52
CA VAL A 105 11.37 7.92 2.10
C VAL A 105 10.26 8.94 1.91
N ILE A 106 10.65 10.10 1.42
CA ILE A 106 9.75 11.19 1.08
C ILE A 106 9.16 10.92 -0.31
N ILE A 107 7.85 11.06 -0.42
CA ILE A 107 7.09 10.88 -1.66
C ILE A 107 6.31 12.19 -1.89
N SER A 108 6.51 12.80 -3.05
CA SER A 108 5.82 14.02 -3.44
C SER A 108 4.35 13.77 -3.81
N HIS A 109 3.54 14.82 -3.85
CA HIS A 109 2.16 14.73 -4.36
C HIS A 109 2.13 14.21 -5.80
N SER A 110 3.01 14.73 -6.68
CA SER A 110 3.11 14.34 -8.08
C SER A 110 3.50 12.87 -8.24
N ALA A 111 4.49 12.39 -7.49
CA ALA A 111 4.93 11.00 -7.55
C ALA A 111 3.80 10.02 -7.13
N LEU A 112 3.07 10.37 -6.08
CA LEU A 112 1.94 9.57 -5.60
C LEU A 112 0.80 9.55 -6.63
N MET A 113 0.46 10.71 -7.21
CA MET A 113 -0.55 10.84 -8.25
C MET A 113 -0.22 10.03 -9.50
N VAL A 114 0.99 10.19 -10.04
CA VAL A 114 1.42 9.50 -11.25
C VAL A 114 1.43 7.99 -11.02
N GLN A 115 1.90 7.51 -9.86
CA GLN A 115 1.87 6.08 -9.54
C GLN A 115 0.44 5.53 -9.51
N SER A 116 -0.50 6.25 -8.90
CA SER A 116 -1.91 5.83 -8.84
C SER A 116 -2.57 5.85 -10.23
N MET A 117 -2.32 6.87 -11.04
CA MET A 117 -2.81 6.92 -12.43
C MET A 117 -2.24 5.79 -13.29
N ALA A 118 -0.96 5.46 -13.13
CA ALA A 118 -0.35 4.32 -13.83
C ALA A 118 -1.05 3.01 -13.46
N LYS A 119 -1.44 2.82 -12.19
CA LYS A 119 -2.22 1.65 -11.77
C LYS A 119 -3.59 1.63 -12.43
N VAL A 120 -4.31 2.75 -12.46
CA VAL A 120 -5.59 2.85 -13.16
C VAL A 120 -5.44 2.41 -14.61
N ALA A 121 -4.46 2.96 -15.33
CA ALA A 121 -4.23 2.67 -16.74
C ALA A 121 -3.84 1.20 -17.00
N ILE A 122 -2.94 0.62 -16.19
CA ILE A 122 -2.40 -0.72 -16.43
C ILE A 122 -3.38 -1.82 -16.00
N LEU A 123 -4.02 -1.66 -14.83
CA LEU A 123 -4.95 -2.65 -14.30
C LEU A 123 -6.36 -2.47 -14.87
N GLY A 124 -6.64 -1.32 -15.50
CA GLY A 124 -7.95 -0.96 -16.01
C GLY A 124 -8.96 -0.83 -14.88
N TYR A 125 -8.59 -0.18 -13.78
CA TYR A 125 -9.54 0.09 -12.70
C TYR A 125 -10.63 1.07 -13.17
N SER A 126 -11.86 0.85 -12.71
CA SER A 126 -13.02 1.69 -13.04
C SER A 126 -13.95 1.84 -11.84
N GLU A 127 -14.94 2.72 -11.96
CA GLU A 127 -15.97 2.95 -10.94
C GLU A 127 -16.76 1.68 -10.55
N ASP A 128 -16.85 0.70 -11.46
CA ASP A 128 -17.54 -0.58 -11.25
C ASP A 128 -16.75 -1.56 -10.36
N ASP A 129 -15.52 -1.23 -9.98
CA ASP A 129 -14.71 -2.11 -9.16
C ASP A 129 -15.11 -2.07 -7.67
N VAL A 130 -15.09 -3.26 -7.06
CA VAL A 130 -15.13 -3.44 -5.61
C VAL A 130 -13.77 -3.96 -5.18
N TYR A 131 -13.01 -3.11 -4.48
CA TYR A 131 -11.61 -3.35 -4.16
C TYR A 131 -11.39 -3.79 -2.71
N LEU A 132 -10.84 -5.00 -2.53
CA LEU A 132 -10.47 -5.50 -1.21
C LEU A 132 -9.03 -5.11 -0.85
N HIS A 133 -8.90 -4.39 0.26
CA HIS A 133 -7.62 -4.04 0.87
C HIS A 133 -7.07 -5.20 1.70
N THR A 134 -6.25 -6.05 1.09
CA THR A 134 -5.58 -7.15 1.82
C THR A 134 -4.22 -6.74 2.40
N THR A 135 -3.64 -5.64 1.90
CA THR A 135 -2.34 -5.12 2.35
C THR A 135 -2.54 -3.86 3.19
N PRO A 136 -1.67 -3.60 4.18
CA PRO A 136 -1.84 -2.41 5.02
C PRO A 136 -1.61 -1.11 4.25
N LEU A 137 -2.39 -0.08 4.58
CA LEU A 137 -2.29 1.25 3.96
C LEU A 137 -1.02 2.03 4.38
N CYS A 138 -0.28 1.55 5.38
CA CYS A 138 1.03 2.11 5.73
C CYS A 138 2.15 1.70 4.74
N HIS A 139 1.87 0.75 3.83
CA HIS A 139 2.77 0.41 2.72
C HIS A 139 2.35 1.14 1.46
N ILE A 140 3.34 1.64 0.72
CA ILE A 140 3.08 2.37 -0.53
C ILE A 140 2.28 1.55 -1.55
N GLY A 141 2.45 0.22 -1.55
CA GLY A 141 1.73 -0.69 -2.42
C GLY A 141 0.21 -0.65 -2.17
N GLY A 142 -0.21 -0.73 -0.91
CA GLY A 142 -1.62 -0.61 -0.52
C GLY A 142 -2.14 0.81 -0.68
N LEU A 143 -1.37 1.80 -0.22
CA LEU A 143 -1.75 3.21 -0.25
C LEU A 143 -2.01 3.76 -1.66
N SER A 144 -1.07 3.54 -2.58
CA SER A 144 -1.23 4.01 -3.96
C SER A 144 -2.32 3.24 -4.72
N SER A 145 -2.61 1.99 -4.34
CA SER A 145 -3.79 1.28 -4.88
C SER A 145 -5.08 1.88 -4.34
N ALA A 146 -5.15 2.17 -3.04
CA ALA A 146 -6.31 2.84 -2.45
C ALA A 146 -6.58 4.16 -3.15
N LEU A 147 -5.54 4.95 -3.40
CA LEU A 147 -5.68 6.21 -4.11
C LEU A 147 -6.10 6.02 -5.58
N ALA A 148 -5.59 4.98 -6.26
CA ALA A 148 -6.03 4.64 -7.62
C ALA A 148 -7.52 4.29 -7.67
N MET A 149 -8.03 3.52 -6.70
CA MET A 149 -9.45 3.19 -6.59
C MET A 149 -10.30 4.42 -6.29
N LEU A 150 -9.80 5.31 -5.42
CA LEU A 150 -10.49 6.57 -5.10
C LEU A 150 -10.59 7.49 -6.33
N MET A 151 -9.53 7.59 -7.14
CA MET A 151 -9.50 8.39 -8.37
C MET A 151 -10.60 7.99 -9.36
N VAL A 152 -10.90 6.69 -9.45
CA VAL A 152 -11.93 6.17 -10.37
C VAL A 152 -13.31 6.08 -9.73
N GLY A 153 -13.46 6.48 -8.46
CA GLY A 153 -14.74 6.40 -7.74
C GLY A 153 -15.19 4.98 -7.38
N ALA A 154 -14.26 4.03 -7.31
CA ALA A 154 -14.56 2.64 -7.00
C ALA A 154 -14.91 2.40 -5.52
N CYS A 155 -15.52 1.26 -5.23
CA CYS A 155 -15.87 0.85 -3.87
C CYS A 155 -14.66 0.25 -3.12
N HIS A 156 -14.51 0.60 -1.84
CA HIS A 156 -13.44 0.10 -0.98
C HIS A 156 -13.99 -0.88 0.07
N VAL A 157 -13.48 -2.10 0.09
CA VAL A 157 -13.71 -3.09 1.15
C VAL A 157 -12.47 -3.16 2.03
N LEU A 158 -12.58 -2.67 3.26
CA LEU A 158 -11.49 -2.64 4.24
C LEU A 158 -11.64 -3.79 5.23
N ILE A 159 -10.58 -4.57 5.41
CA ILE A 159 -10.46 -5.53 6.52
C ILE A 159 -9.39 -5.03 7.49
N PRO A 160 -9.63 -5.00 8.82
CA PRO A 160 -8.67 -4.44 9.78
C PRO A 160 -7.30 -5.11 9.74
N LYS A 161 -7.29 -6.44 9.52
CA LYS A 161 -6.08 -7.24 9.38
C LYS A 161 -6.35 -8.40 8.44
N PHE A 162 -5.39 -8.70 7.57
CA PHE A 162 -5.48 -9.87 6.71
C PHE A 162 -5.55 -11.15 7.54
N LYS A 163 -6.66 -11.86 7.38
CA LYS A 163 -6.86 -13.24 7.79
C LYS A 163 -7.57 -13.91 6.63
N VAL A 164 -7.06 -15.05 6.18
CA VAL A 164 -7.53 -15.68 4.95
C VAL A 164 -9.05 -15.96 4.95
N ALA A 165 -9.60 -16.46 6.06
CA ALA A 165 -11.04 -16.70 6.20
C ALA A 165 -11.87 -15.41 6.10
N VAL A 166 -11.41 -14.32 6.71
CA VAL A 166 -12.09 -13.01 6.66
C VAL A 166 -12.02 -12.42 5.25
N ALA A 167 -10.88 -12.55 4.57
CA ALA A 167 -10.72 -12.09 3.20
C ALA A 167 -11.63 -12.85 2.23
N VAL A 168 -11.74 -14.17 2.36
CA VAL A 168 -12.65 -14.99 1.53
C VAL A 168 -14.11 -14.63 1.78
N ASP A 169 -14.53 -14.53 3.04
CA ASP A 169 -15.89 -14.13 3.41
C ASP A 169 -16.24 -12.74 2.85
N ALA A 170 -15.28 -11.80 2.90
CA ALA A 170 -15.44 -10.48 2.29
C ALA A 170 -15.54 -10.53 0.75
N ILE A 171 -14.74 -11.38 0.09
CA ILE A 171 -14.80 -11.59 -1.36
C ILE A 171 -16.21 -12.03 -1.79
N GLU A 172 -16.78 -12.98 -1.06
CA GLU A 172 -18.13 -13.49 -1.33
C GLU A 172 -19.21 -12.46 -1.04
N LYS A 173 -19.25 -11.95 0.20
CA LYS A 173 -20.35 -11.08 0.66
C LYS A 173 -20.41 -9.74 -0.07
N GLN A 174 -19.26 -9.22 -0.50
CA GLN A 174 -19.16 -7.92 -1.14
C GLN A 174 -18.97 -8.03 -2.66
N CYS A 175 -19.00 -9.24 -3.23
CA CYS A 175 -18.78 -9.47 -4.66
C CYS A 175 -17.49 -8.79 -5.17
N VAL A 176 -16.39 -8.93 -4.42
CA VAL A 176 -15.10 -8.25 -4.71
C VAL A 176 -14.67 -8.56 -6.14
N THR A 177 -14.30 -7.51 -6.88
CA THR A 177 -13.83 -7.59 -8.27
C THR A 177 -12.31 -7.47 -8.37
N SER A 178 -11.69 -6.76 -7.41
CA SER A 178 -10.28 -6.40 -7.46
C SER A 178 -9.62 -6.55 -6.10
N LEU A 179 -8.39 -7.04 -6.06
CA LEU A 179 -7.58 -7.04 -4.84
C LEU A 179 -6.09 -6.90 -5.14
N ILE A 180 -5.36 -6.39 -4.17
CA ILE A 180 -3.90 -6.54 -4.10
C ILE A 180 -3.55 -7.82 -3.33
N THR A 181 -2.39 -8.40 -3.59
CA THR A 181 -1.79 -9.48 -2.82
C THR A 181 -0.28 -9.25 -2.73
N VAL A 182 0.36 -10.01 -1.85
CA VAL A 182 1.79 -10.27 -1.87
C VAL A 182 1.98 -11.79 -1.92
N PRO A 183 3.18 -12.34 -2.20
CA PRO A 183 3.37 -13.78 -2.32
C PRO A 183 2.84 -14.59 -1.12
N ALA A 184 3.03 -14.10 0.11
CA ALA A 184 2.49 -14.73 1.31
C ALA A 184 0.96 -14.75 1.35
N ILE A 185 0.30 -13.62 1.04
CA ILE A 185 -1.16 -13.51 0.98
C ILE A 185 -1.72 -14.41 -0.12
N MET A 186 -1.08 -14.45 -1.29
CA MET A 186 -1.48 -15.32 -2.38
C MET A 186 -1.37 -16.80 -1.99
N ALA A 187 -0.28 -17.19 -1.34
CA ALA A 187 -0.08 -18.55 -0.84
C ALA A 187 -1.16 -18.93 0.19
N ASP A 188 -1.49 -18.04 1.11
CA ASP A 188 -2.56 -18.27 2.10
C ASP A 188 -3.92 -18.47 1.40
N LEU A 189 -4.28 -17.61 0.45
CA LEU A 189 -5.53 -17.75 -0.33
C LEU A 189 -5.59 -19.07 -1.09
N VAL A 190 -4.49 -19.47 -1.73
CA VAL A 190 -4.38 -20.75 -2.44
C VAL A 190 -4.43 -21.94 -1.46
N SER A 191 -3.90 -21.82 -0.25
CA SER A 191 -3.89 -22.92 0.71
C SER A 191 -5.29 -23.36 1.15
N LEU A 192 -6.25 -22.44 1.22
CA LEU A 192 -7.64 -22.76 1.59
C LEU A 192 -8.34 -23.69 0.59
N SER A 193 -7.97 -23.60 -0.69
CA SER A 193 -8.55 -24.47 -1.71
C SER A 193 -8.14 -25.94 -1.53
N ARG A 194 -7.12 -26.23 -0.73
CA ARG A 194 -6.67 -27.59 -0.40
C ARG A 194 -7.40 -28.23 0.78
N VAL A 195 -8.02 -27.43 1.65
CA VAL A 195 -8.54 -27.92 2.96
C VAL A 195 -10.02 -28.34 2.88
N ASN A 196 -10.84 -27.71 2.04
CA ASN A 196 -12.30 -27.95 2.07
C ASN A 196 -12.86 -28.89 1.00
N GLY A 197 -12.07 -29.39 0.05
CA GLY A 197 -12.49 -30.36 -0.99
C GLY A 197 -13.59 -29.90 -1.96
N LYS A 198 -14.35 -28.86 -1.60
CA LYS A 198 -15.35 -28.16 -2.41
C LYS A 198 -14.75 -26.83 -2.85
N TRP A 199 -14.42 -26.78 -4.13
CA TRP A 199 -13.92 -25.59 -4.80
C TRP A 199 -15.11 -24.73 -5.19
N GLU A 200 -15.42 -23.70 -4.41
CA GLU A 200 -16.32 -22.65 -4.88
C GLU A 200 -15.49 -21.63 -5.64
N GLU A 201 -15.49 -21.76 -6.97
CA GLU A 201 -14.85 -20.80 -7.86
C GLU A 201 -15.32 -19.38 -7.54
N ARG A 202 -14.37 -18.47 -7.35
CA ARG A 202 -14.67 -17.07 -7.02
C ARG A 202 -14.77 -16.27 -8.28
N GLN A 203 -15.97 -16.32 -8.84
CA GLN A 203 -16.34 -15.80 -10.15
C GLN A 203 -16.39 -14.25 -10.21
N SER A 204 -16.46 -13.55 -9.07
CA SER A 204 -16.54 -12.08 -9.03
C SER A 204 -15.21 -11.38 -9.32
N VAL A 205 -14.08 -12.01 -8.93
CA VAL A 205 -12.75 -11.39 -9.01
C VAL A 205 -12.25 -11.39 -10.46
N LYS A 206 -11.92 -10.20 -10.95
CA LYS A 206 -11.46 -9.93 -12.33
C LYS A 206 -10.01 -9.45 -12.38
N LYS A 207 -9.49 -8.83 -11.31
CA LYS A 207 -8.16 -8.17 -11.31
C LYS A 207 -7.43 -8.47 -10.00
N ILE A 208 -6.23 -9.03 -10.10
CA ILE A 208 -5.36 -9.27 -8.93
C ILE A 208 -4.00 -8.62 -9.17
N LEU A 209 -3.61 -7.69 -8.31
CA LEU A 209 -2.29 -7.09 -8.32
C LEU A 209 -1.40 -7.78 -7.28
N ASN A 210 -0.39 -8.53 -7.70
CA ASN A 210 0.60 -9.08 -6.79
C ASN A 210 1.83 -8.16 -6.70
N GLY A 211 2.06 -7.59 -5.51
CA GLY A 211 3.20 -6.72 -5.21
C GLY A 211 4.24 -7.36 -4.29
N GLY A 212 5.43 -6.76 -4.22
CA GLY A 212 6.42 -7.06 -3.17
C GLY A 212 7.28 -8.32 -3.39
N GLY A 213 7.07 -9.05 -4.48
CA GLY A 213 7.92 -10.19 -4.86
C GLY A 213 7.31 -11.00 -6.00
N SER A 214 8.15 -11.79 -6.66
CA SER A 214 7.71 -12.70 -7.72
C SER A 214 6.87 -13.84 -7.16
N LEU A 215 5.82 -14.23 -7.88
CA LEU A 215 5.12 -15.49 -7.67
C LEU A 215 5.82 -16.59 -8.47
N SER A 216 5.99 -17.77 -7.88
CA SER A 216 6.40 -18.97 -8.61
C SER A 216 5.21 -19.57 -9.40
N ASP A 217 5.51 -20.46 -10.35
CA ASP A 217 4.51 -21.02 -11.26
C ASP A 217 3.38 -21.79 -10.56
N GLU A 218 3.68 -22.49 -9.46
CA GLU A 218 2.68 -23.29 -8.72
C GLU A 218 1.58 -22.44 -8.07
N PRO A 219 1.89 -21.40 -7.28
CA PRO A 219 0.90 -20.44 -6.78
C PRO A 219 0.08 -19.80 -7.89
N ILE A 220 0.69 -19.44 -9.03
CA ILE A 220 -0.03 -18.84 -10.17
C ILE A 220 -1.05 -19.82 -10.73
N LYS A 221 -0.64 -21.07 -11.02
CA LYS A 221 -1.55 -22.11 -11.52
C LYS A 221 -2.73 -22.36 -10.58
N SER A 222 -2.47 -22.32 -9.28
CA SER A 222 -3.51 -22.53 -8.26
C SER A 222 -4.42 -21.31 -8.12
N ALA A 223 -3.86 -20.10 -8.21
CA ALA A 223 -4.62 -18.85 -8.19
C ALA A 223 -5.55 -18.70 -9.40
N ILE A 224 -5.11 -19.12 -10.58
CA ILE A 224 -5.96 -19.15 -11.80
C ILE A 224 -7.16 -20.10 -11.59
N LYS A 225 -6.98 -21.24 -10.91
CA LYS A 225 -8.10 -22.13 -10.59
C LYS A 225 -9.06 -21.52 -9.57
N LEU A 226 -8.53 -20.80 -8.58
CA LEU A 226 -9.35 -20.15 -7.54
C LEU A 226 -10.13 -18.95 -8.08
N PHE A 227 -9.51 -18.18 -8.98
CA PHE A 227 -10.05 -16.97 -9.58
C PHE A 227 -10.03 -17.07 -11.12
N PRO A 228 -10.91 -17.90 -11.72
CA PRO A 228 -10.83 -18.23 -13.15
C PRO A 228 -11.05 -17.04 -14.08
N ARG A 229 -11.71 -15.97 -13.62
CA ARG A 229 -11.90 -14.73 -14.39
C ARG A 229 -10.81 -13.68 -14.15
N ALA A 230 -9.90 -13.92 -13.20
CA ALA A 230 -8.96 -12.90 -12.79
C ALA A 230 -7.76 -12.83 -13.72
N LYS A 231 -7.42 -11.61 -14.16
CA LYS A 231 -6.10 -11.28 -14.67
C LYS A 231 -5.17 -11.00 -13.49
N ILE A 232 -4.07 -11.74 -13.40
CA ILE A 232 -3.06 -11.58 -12.36
C ILE A 232 -1.91 -10.75 -12.91
N PHE A 233 -1.67 -9.60 -12.28
CA PHE A 233 -0.60 -8.66 -12.61
C PHE A 233 0.50 -8.76 -11.57
N SER A 234 1.76 -8.80 -12.00
CA SER A 234 2.91 -8.71 -11.09
C SER A 234 3.48 -7.29 -11.14
N ALA A 235 3.70 -6.69 -9.97
CA ALA A 235 4.33 -5.37 -9.86
C ALA A 235 5.54 -5.44 -8.94
N TYR A 236 6.65 -4.88 -9.42
CA TYR A 236 7.88 -4.73 -8.65
C TYR A 236 8.16 -3.26 -8.43
N ALA A 237 8.03 -2.79 -7.20
CA ALA A 237 8.33 -1.40 -6.86
C ALA A 237 9.23 -1.37 -5.62
N MET A 238 10.31 -0.60 -5.71
CA MET A 238 11.14 -0.25 -4.56
C MET A 238 10.83 1.19 -4.18
N LEU A 239 10.63 1.46 -2.89
CA LEU A 239 10.25 2.78 -2.36
C LEU A 239 11.22 3.89 -2.80
N SER A 240 12.51 3.58 -2.91
CA SER A 240 13.55 4.52 -3.38
C SER A 240 13.45 4.90 -4.85
N LEU A 241 12.82 4.09 -5.71
CA LEU A 241 12.64 4.41 -7.13
C LEU A 241 11.62 5.54 -7.33
N LEU A 242 10.74 5.79 -6.36
CA LEU A 242 9.88 6.96 -6.34
C LEU A 242 10.66 8.27 -6.08
N LYS A 243 11.87 8.18 -5.50
CA LYS A 243 12.72 9.33 -5.20
C LYS A 243 13.63 9.72 -6.38
N HIS A 244 14.17 8.75 -7.12
CA HIS A 244 15.26 8.99 -8.08
C HIS A 244 14.83 9.30 -9.52
N GLY A 245 13.53 9.45 -9.80
CA GLY A 245 13.05 9.83 -11.13
C GLY A 245 13.38 11.27 -11.56
N TRP A 246 13.87 12.13 -10.65
CA TRP A 246 13.93 13.57 -10.90
C TRP A 246 15.28 14.27 -10.60
N ASP A 247 16.16 13.70 -9.77
CA ASP A 247 17.41 14.36 -9.30
C ASP A 247 18.57 14.43 -10.34
N ARG A 248 18.34 14.17 -11.64
CA ARG A 248 19.40 14.31 -12.67
C ARG A 248 19.19 15.54 -13.56
N PRO A 249 20.15 16.48 -13.64
CA PRO A 249 20.07 17.58 -14.58
C PRO A 249 20.12 17.05 -16.03
N MET A 250 19.20 17.58 -16.84
CA MET A 250 19.00 17.29 -18.26
C MET A 250 20.27 17.54 -19.07
N GLN A 251 20.88 16.47 -19.59
CA GLN A 251 21.60 16.53 -20.85
C GLN A 251 20.89 15.60 -21.84
N ASN A 252 20.38 16.20 -22.91
CA ASN A 252 19.76 15.58 -24.08
C ASN A 252 18.34 14.98 -23.90
N GLY A 253 17.35 15.87 -23.79
CA GLY A 253 16.10 15.81 -24.57
C GLY A 253 15.11 14.64 -24.47
N LEU A 254 15.36 13.59 -23.69
CA LEU A 254 14.45 12.44 -23.53
C LEU A 254 14.38 12.04 -22.04
N GLY A 255 13.41 12.59 -21.30
CA GLY A 255 13.16 12.23 -19.90
C GLY A 255 12.49 10.86 -19.80
N SER A 256 13.09 9.94 -19.05
CA SER A 256 12.60 8.57 -18.84
C SER A 256 12.17 8.39 -17.38
N LEU A 257 10.87 8.18 -17.16
CA LEU A 257 10.32 7.80 -15.86
C LEU A 257 10.34 6.27 -15.77
N HIS A 258 11.26 5.70 -14.99
CA HIS A 258 11.44 4.25 -14.91
C HIS A 258 10.40 3.60 -13.97
N PHE A 259 9.37 2.98 -14.57
CA PHE A 259 8.50 2.02 -13.88
C PHE A 259 8.95 0.59 -14.20
N PHE A 260 9.22 -0.21 -13.18
CA PHE A 260 9.48 -1.64 -13.34
C PHE A 260 8.20 -2.45 -13.12
N PHE A 261 7.38 -2.58 -14.15
CA PHE A 261 6.41 -3.67 -14.21
C PHE A 261 7.07 -4.84 -14.91
N CYS A 262 7.36 -5.92 -14.17
CA CYS A 262 7.71 -7.18 -14.80
C CYS A 262 6.43 -7.79 -15.38
N SER A 263 6.05 -7.34 -16.57
CA SER A 263 5.02 -7.98 -17.36
C SER A 263 5.66 -9.13 -18.13
N SER A 264 5.53 -10.36 -17.64
CA SER A 264 5.87 -11.51 -18.48
C SER A 264 4.90 -11.66 -19.67
N TYR A 265 3.75 -10.95 -19.71
CA TYR A 265 2.78 -11.07 -20.82
C TYR A 265 1.80 -9.88 -20.93
N ILE A 266 2.23 -8.69 -21.39
CA ILE A 266 1.30 -7.65 -21.90
C ILE A 266 2.04 -6.81 -22.96
N HIS A 267 1.72 -7.05 -24.23
CA HIS A 267 2.00 -6.14 -25.34
C HIS A 267 0.84 -5.17 -25.46
N TYR A 268 1.04 -3.86 -25.21
CA TYR A 268 0.34 -2.77 -25.91
C TYR A 268 1.14 -1.46 -25.78
N TYR A 269 1.30 -0.77 -26.90
CA TYR A 269 1.92 0.56 -27.02
C TYR A 269 0.95 1.63 -26.53
N LEU A 270 1.36 2.46 -25.57
CA LEU A 270 0.71 3.73 -25.26
C LEU A 270 1.58 4.88 -25.80
N PRO A 271 1.02 5.82 -26.59
CA PRO A 271 1.78 6.99 -27.01
C PRO A 271 1.94 7.91 -25.80
N ASN A 272 3.18 8.29 -25.48
CA ASN A 272 3.64 9.17 -24.39
C ASN A 272 4.03 8.52 -23.04
N ILE A 273 4.15 7.19 -22.95
CA ILE A 273 4.86 6.52 -21.82
C ILE A 273 5.91 5.57 -22.39
N SER A 274 7.19 5.90 -22.26
CA SER A 274 8.29 5.00 -22.64
C SER A 274 8.62 4.06 -21.48
N ILE A 275 8.15 2.80 -21.57
CA ILE A 275 8.55 1.72 -20.66
C ILE A 275 9.81 1.07 -21.23
N TYR A 276 10.98 1.34 -20.63
CA TYR A 276 12.23 0.68 -20.99
C TYR A 276 12.46 -0.57 -20.13
N TRP A 277 12.56 -1.73 -20.78
CA TRP A 277 13.12 -2.94 -20.19
C TRP A 277 14.65 -2.89 -20.28
N ASN A 278 15.35 -2.93 -19.15
CA ASN A 278 16.78 -3.25 -19.14
C ASN A 278 17.02 -4.45 -18.21
N TYR A 279 17.10 -5.63 -18.83
CA TYR A 279 17.48 -6.87 -18.17
C TYR A 279 19.00 -7.01 -18.30
N ARG A 280 19.74 -6.79 -17.20
CA ARG A 280 21.11 -7.30 -17.06
C ARG A 280 21.21 -8.11 -15.77
N SER A 281 20.72 -9.34 -15.82
CA SER A 281 21.19 -10.38 -14.91
C SER A 281 22.56 -10.86 -15.39
N HIS A 282 23.63 -10.50 -14.70
CA HIS A 282 24.84 -11.31 -14.72
C HIS A 282 24.57 -12.54 -13.86
N SER A 283 24.39 -13.70 -14.50
CA SER A 283 24.82 -15.03 -14.03
C SER A 283 24.51 -16.06 -15.11
N TYR A 284 25.57 -16.47 -15.80
CA TYR A 284 25.80 -17.73 -16.51
C TYR A 284 24.58 -18.63 -16.79
N PHE A 285 24.18 -18.72 -18.05
CA PHE A 285 24.02 -20.01 -18.73
C PHE A 285 24.19 -19.80 -20.23
N SER A 286 25.16 -20.51 -20.78
CA SER A 286 25.56 -20.53 -22.18
C SER A 286 24.50 -21.19 -23.08
N SER A 287 24.50 -20.76 -24.34
CA SER A 287 24.10 -21.49 -25.55
C SER A 287 22.64 -21.93 -25.70
N LEU A 288 21.96 -21.41 -26.73
CA LEU A 288 21.58 -22.22 -27.90
C LEU A 288 20.94 -21.36 -29.03
N PHE A 289 21.53 -21.50 -30.22
CA PHE A 289 21.05 -21.26 -31.59
C PHE A 289 20.69 -19.86 -32.12
N LEU A 290 21.59 -19.44 -33.03
CA LEU A 290 21.47 -18.67 -34.29
C LEU A 290 20.79 -17.29 -34.26
#